data_AF-A0A2P8FPI8-F1
#
_entry.id   AF-A0A2P8FPI8-F1
#
_cell.length_a   1.000
_cell.length_b   1.000
_cell.length_c   1.000
_cell.angle_alpha   90.00
_cell.angle_beta   90.00
_cell.angle_gamma   90.00
#
_symmetry.space_group_name_H-M   'P 1'
#
loop_
_entity.id
_entity.type
_entity.pdbx_description
1 polymer ?
#
loop_
_entity_poly.entity_id
_entity_poly.type
_entity_poly.pdbx_seq_one_letter_code
_entity_poly.pdbx_strand_id
1 'polypeptide(L)' 'MWNDKTLHSLLIVTSGCLALTHLWPYLSQAWQAFKEKKPIRQVRRPATNKPIAGGLAFLVGILWTWLYFRD' A
#
# COMPACT_ATOMS: atom_id res chain seq x y z
N MET A 1 10.94 25.70 5.60
CA MET A 1 11.32 24.52 6.41
C MET A 1 10.13 23.59 6.51
N TRP A 2 10.15 22.43 5.84
CA TRP A 2 9.11 21.41 6.10
C TRP A 2 9.29 20.88 7.52
N ASN A 3 8.23 20.87 8.32
CA ASN A 3 8.27 20.42 9.71
C ASN A 3 8.51 18.89 9.74
N ASP A 4 9.44 18.38 10.57
CA ASP A 4 9.76 16.95 10.60
C ASP A 4 8.58 16.08 10.98
N LYS A 5 7.67 16.63 11.79
CA LYS A 5 6.39 15.97 12.12
C LYS A 5 5.55 15.73 10.87
N THR A 6 5.56 16.67 9.92
CA THR A 6 4.80 16.56 8.66
C THR A 6 5.42 15.50 7.75
N LEU A 7 6.75 15.44 7.64
CA LEU A 7 7.44 14.39 6.87
C LEU A 7 7.20 12.99 7.43
N HIS A 8 7.30 12.83 8.76
CA HIS A 8 6.98 11.57 9.43
C HIS A 8 5.53 11.14 9.23
N SER A 9 4.58 12.08 9.37
CA SER A 9 3.16 11.77 9.14
C SER A 9 2.90 11.33 7.69
N LEU A 10 3.57 11.96 6.72
CA LEU A 10 3.46 11.62 5.31
C LEU A 10 4.06 10.24 5.01
N LEU A 11 5.15 9.88 5.68
CA LEU A 11 5.77 8.54 5.62
C LEU A 11 4.84 7.45 6.16
N ILE A 12 4.18 7.70 7.29
CA ILE A 12 3.23 6.76 7.88
C ILE A 12 2.03 6.56 6.94
N VAL A 13 1.48 7.64 6.40
CA VAL A 13 0.33 7.57 5.47
C VAL A 13 0.68 6.85 4.18
N THR A 14 1.83 7.16 3.58
CA THR A 14 2.29 6.51 2.33
C THR A 14 2.63 5.04 2.55
N SER A 15 3.26 4.68 3.67
CA SER A 15 3.51 3.28 4.06
C SER A 15 2.22 2.52 4.30
N GLY A 16 1.24 3.14 4.96
CA GLY A 16 -0.11 2.58 5.16
C GLY A 16 -0.83 2.32 3.83
N CYS A 17 -0.74 3.27 2.89
CA CYS A 17 -1.31 3.10 1.54
C CYS A 17 -0.62 1.98 0.74
N LEU A 18 0.70 1.82 0.91
CA LEU A 18 1.45 0.71 0.33
C LEU A 18 0.97 -0.64 0.88
N ALA A 19 0.84 -0.75 2.20
CA ALA A 19 0.34 -1.96 2.84
C ALA A 19 -1.09 -2.29 2.37
N LEU A 20 -1.97 -1.28 2.29
CA LEU A 20 -3.32 -1.42 1.77
C LEU A 20 -3.35 -1.88 0.31
N THR A 21 -2.46 -1.39 -0.55
CA THR A 21 -2.41 -1.82 -1.97
C THR A 21 -2.03 -3.30 -2.10
N HIS A 22 -1.24 -3.85 -1.17
CA HIS A 22 -0.92 -5.27 -1.11
C HIS A 22 -2.00 -6.11 -0.43
N LEU A 23 -2.70 -5.59 0.58
CA LEU A 23 -3.77 -6.28 1.30
C LEU A 23 -5.11 -6.30 0.55
N TRP A 24 -5.42 -5.25 -0.18
CA TRP A 24 -6.66 -5.08 -0.95
C TRP A 24 -7.03 -6.27 -1.84
N PRO A 25 -6.12 -6.85 -2.65
CA PRO A 25 -6.47 -7.99 -3.49
C PRO A 25 -6.86 -9.24 -2.69
N TYR A 26 -6.32 -9.42 -1.48
CA TYR A 26 -6.71 -10.53 -0.60
C TYR A 26 -8.09 -10.29 0.02
N LEU A 27 -8.34 -9.08 0.52
CA LEU A 27 -9.64 -8.71 1.09
C LEU A 27 -10.76 -8.79 0.04
N SER A 28 -10.49 -8.29 -1.17
CA SER A 28 -11.44 -8.35 -2.28
C SER A 28 -11.73 -9.79 -2.72
N GLN A 29 -10.71 -10.66 -2.78
CA GLN A 29 -10.89 -12.07 -3.07
C GLN A 29 -11.73 -12.79 -2.00
N ALA A 30 -11.47 -12.52 -0.72
CA ALA A 30 -12.23 -13.10 0.39
C ALA A 30 -13.70 -12.64 0.38
N TRP A 31 -13.92 -11.35 0.13
CA TRP A 31 -15.27 -10.78 0.02
C TRP A 31 -16.07 -11.40 -1.13
N GLN A 32 -15.46 -11.53 -2.31
CA GLN A 32 -16.10 -12.17 -3.46
C GLN A 32 -16.38 -13.65 -3.21
N ALA A 33 -15.45 -14.39 -2.58
CA ALA A 33 -15.66 -15.78 -2.20
C ALA A 33 -16.84 -15.95 -1.23
N PHE A 34 -16.96 -15.05 -0.26
CA PHE A 34 -18.09 -15.03 0.67
C PHE A 34 -19.41 -14.76 -0.05
N LYS A 35 -19.43 -13.77 -0.95
CA LYS A 35 -20.63 -13.41 -1.73
C LYS A 35 -21.09 -14.52 -2.67
N GLU A 36 -20.15 -15.22 -3.31
CA GLU A 36 -20.45 -16.30 -4.27
C GLU A 36 -20.60 -17.68 -3.61
N LYS A 37 -20.39 -17.81 -2.28
CA LYS A 37 -20.35 -19.09 -1.55
C LYS A 37 -19.42 -20.13 -2.19
N LYS A 38 -18.35 -19.66 -2.83
CA LYS A 38 -17.34 -20.51 -3.48
C LYS A 38 -16.06 -20.54 -2.65
N PRO A 39 -15.29 -21.63 -2.71
CA PRO A 39 -13.98 -21.67 -2.07
C PRO A 39 -13.07 -20.59 -2.68
N ILE A 40 -12.30 -19.91 -1.83
CA ILE A 40 -11.41 -18.78 -2.19
C ILE A 40 -10.49 -19.14 -3.37
N ARG A 41 -10.08 -20.43 -3.48
CA ARG A 41 -9.22 -20.95 -4.54
C ARG A 41 -9.84 -20.85 -5.95
N GLN A 42 -11.16 -20.76 -6.06
CA GLN A 42 -11.88 -20.62 -7.34
C GLN A 42 -12.12 -19.15 -7.73
N VAL A 43 -11.95 -18.20 -6.80
CA VAL A 43 -12.15 -16.78 -7.07
C VAL A 43 -10.83 -16.19 -7.59
N ARG A 44 -10.86 -15.65 -8.82
CA ARG A 44 -9.69 -15.00 -9.43
C ARG A 44 -9.29 -13.79 -8.60
N ARG A 45 -8.04 -13.74 -8.14
CA ARG A 45 -7.51 -12.55 -7.47
C ARG A 45 -7.60 -11.35 -8.43
N PRO A 46 -8.14 -10.21 -7.98
CA PRO A 46 -8.05 -8.99 -8.76
C PRO A 46 -6.58 -8.64 -8.97
N ALA A 47 -6.25 -8.13 -10.16
CA ALA A 47 -4.89 -7.75 -10.48
C ALA A 47 -4.42 -6.68 -9.48
N THR A 48 -3.35 -6.94 -8.75
CA THR A 48 -2.68 -5.90 -7.97
C THR A 48 -2.23 -4.83 -8.95
N ASN A 49 -2.60 -3.57 -8.70
CA ASN A 49 -2.12 -2.43 -9.47
C ASN A 49 -0.63 -2.19 -9.19
N LYS A 50 0.21 -3.03 -9.79
CA LYS A 50 1.68 -2.99 -9.76
C LYS A 50 2.27 -1.58 -9.94
N PRO A 51 1.79 -0.72 -10.88
CA PRO A 51 2.35 0.62 -11.04
C PRO A 51 2.07 1.53 -9.82
N ILE A 52 0.91 1.40 -9.17
CA ILE A 52 0.54 2.22 -8.00
C ILE A 52 1.37 1.80 -6.79
N ALA A 53 1.54 0.49 -6.57
CA ALA A 53 2.41 -0.03 -5.52
C ALA A 53 3.88 0.38 -5.73
N GLY A 54 4.38 0.32 -6.97
CA GLY A 54 5.73 0.78 -7.31
C GLY A 54 5.93 2.28 -7.09
N GLY A 55 4.97 3.11 -7.50
CA GLY A 55 5.01 4.56 -7.28
C GLY A 55 4.98 4.94 -5.80
N LEU A 56 4.15 4.27 -5.00
CA LEU A 56 4.11 4.45 -3.55
C LEU A 56 5.42 4.01 -2.88
N ALA A 57 6.00 2.88 -3.29
CA ALA A 57 7.28 2.40 -2.75
C ALA A 57 8.42 3.39 -3.03
N PHE A 58 8.44 3.96 -4.24
CA PHE A 58 9.42 4.97 -4.63
C PHE A 58 9.28 6.26 -3.82
N LEU A 59 8.05 6.74 -3.62
CA LEU A 59 7.78 7.93 -2.79
C LEU A 59 8.20 7.72 -1.33
N VAL A 60 7.90 6.55 -0.75
CA VAL A 60 8.36 6.19 0.60
C VAL A 60 9.89 6.20 0.68
N GLY A 61 10.58 5.63 -0.32
CA GLY A 61 12.04 5.62 -0.38
C GLY A 61 12.66 7.01 -0.48
N ILE A 62 12.10 7.91 -1.30
CA ILE A 62 12.56 9.30 -1.39
C ILE A 62 12.35 10.01 -0.06
N LEU A 63 11.19 9.87 0.56
CA LEU A 63 10.88 10.53 1.83
C LEU A 63 11.80 10.06 2.96
N TRP A 64 12.09 8.75 2.98
CA TRP A 64 13.02 8.15 3.93
C TRP A 64 14.45 8.66 3.72
N THR A 65 14.92 8.66 2.48
CA THR A 65 16.26 9.16 2.12
C THR A 65 16.39 10.63 2.49
N TRP A 66 15.35 11.43 2.27
CA TRP A 66 15.35 12.85 2.61
C TRP A 66 15.41 13.10 4.12
N LEU A 67 14.70 12.32 4.93
CA LEU A 67 14.84 12.38 6.39
C LEU A 67 16.24 11.96 6.86
N TYR A 68 16.76 10.84 6.31
CA TYR A 68 18.06 10.31 6.70
C TYR A 68 19.23 11.26 6.46
N PHE A 69 19.20 12.05 5.38
CA PHE A 69 20.24 13.04 5.08
C PHE A 69 19.95 14.44 5.64
N ARG A 70 18.81 14.62 6.29
CA ARG A 70 18.41 15.89 6.91
C ARG A 70 18.71 15.93 8.41
N ASP A 71 18.68 14.78 9.07
CA ASP A 71 19.39 14.55 10.35
C ASP A 71 20.92 14.53 10.13
#